data_AF-A0A5C3M681-F1
#
_entry.id   AF-A0A5C3M681-F1
#
_cell.length_a   1.000
_cell.length_b   1.000
_cell.length_c   1.000
_cell.angle_alpha   90.00
_cell.angle_beta   90.00
_cell.angle_gamma   90.00
#
_symmetry.space_group_name_H-M   'P 1'
#
loop_
_entity.id
_entity.type
_entity.pdbx_description
1 polymer ?
#
loop_
_entity_poly.entity_id
_entity_poly.type
_entity_poly.pdbx_seq_one_letter_code
_entity_poly.pdbx_strand_id
1 'polypeptide(L)'
;MLSGDSLSSVLGWISIACWIIVYSPQIYENYSLQSGEGLSLLFVFVWLAGDLCNLLGAVLAGLLPTVIILALYYSLCDVILLCQIYYYRWKRGRSALACDAEEQTPLLSENNRPAQHEPAKLLVIRYTSALLFVIAVGVSAWWLSNDVQETSVPEIPENETPWSVQILGWTSAVLYLGARIPQILKNFKTRCEGLSPALFFFAIFGNVTYSLSICAKSTDRQYMITNASWLAGSALTVFLDVFVLCQFFYYRSQDLRVEESAES
;
A
#
# COMPACT_ATOMS: atom_id res chain seq x y z
N MET A 1 3.93 32.45 -6.98
CA MET A 1 3.27 31.57 -5.99
C MET A 1 2.32 30.69 -6.78
N LEU A 2 2.42 29.36 -6.67
CA LEU A 2 1.45 28.45 -7.31
C LEU A 2 0.06 28.75 -6.74
N SER A 3 -0.98 28.81 -7.58
CA SER A 3 -2.36 28.88 -7.10
C SER A 3 -2.72 27.59 -6.35
N GLY A 4 -3.69 27.65 -5.42
CA GLY A 4 -4.16 26.47 -4.68
C GLY A 4 -4.58 25.33 -5.62
N ASP A 5 -5.23 25.67 -6.74
CA ASP A 5 -5.59 24.71 -7.80
C ASP A 5 -4.38 24.03 -8.44
N SER A 6 -3.33 24.78 -8.76
CA SER A 6 -2.11 24.21 -9.36
C SER A 6 -1.41 23.28 -8.37
N LEU A 7 -1.34 23.66 -7.10
CA LEU A 7 -0.74 22.84 -6.05
C LEU A 7 -1.54 21.56 -5.82
N SER A 8 -2.88 21.67 -5.74
CA SER A 8 -3.78 20.53 -5.63
C SER A 8 -3.59 19.54 -6.79
N SER A 9 -3.55 20.05 -8.03
CA SER A 9 -3.37 19.22 -9.22
C SER A 9 -2.02 18.49 -9.24
N VAL A 10 -0.91 19.19 -8.96
CA VAL A 10 0.43 18.56 -8.88
C VAL A 10 0.46 17.46 -7.82
N LEU A 11 -0.07 17.73 -6.62
CA LEU A 11 -0.12 16.75 -5.53
C LEU A 11 -0.99 15.54 -5.89
N GLY A 12 -2.11 15.75 -6.59
CA GLY A 12 -2.97 14.69 -7.09
C GLY A 12 -2.24 13.77 -8.07
N TRP A 13 -1.50 14.32 -9.03
CA TRP A 13 -0.71 13.53 -9.98
C TRP A 13 0.43 12.76 -9.32
N ILE A 14 1.12 13.36 -8.35
CA ILE A 14 2.14 12.67 -7.54
C ILE A 14 1.50 11.50 -6.78
N SER A 15 0.32 11.71 -6.20
CA SER A 15 -0.42 10.66 -5.50
C SER A 15 -0.76 9.50 -6.45
N ILE A 16 -1.34 9.78 -7.62
CA ILE A 16 -1.67 8.75 -8.62
C ILE A 16 -0.42 7.98 -9.04
N ALA A 17 0.69 8.67 -9.33
CA ALA A 17 1.96 8.03 -9.69
C ALA A 17 2.46 7.09 -8.58
N CYS A 18 2.30 7.48 -7.31
CA CYS A 18 2.64 6.65 -6.16
C CYS A 18 1.75 5.40 -6.08
N TRP A 19 0.44 5.56 -6.26
CA TRP A 19 -0.51 4.45 -6.17
C TRP A 19 -0.40 3.45 -7.33
N ILE A 20 0.05 3.88 -8.51
CA ILE A 20 0.34 2.97 -9.63
C ILE A 20 1.49 2.01 -9.30
N ILE A 21 2.42 2.41 -8.43
CA ILE A 21 3.58 1.56 -8.11
C ILE A 21 3.47 0.85 -6.76
N VAL A 22 2.54 1.23 -5.89
CA VAL A 22 2.46 0.82 -4.47
C VAL A 22 2.50 -0.69 -4.26
N TYR A 23 1.82 -1.47 -5.11
CA TYR A 23 1.74 -2.94 -4.99
C TYR A 23 2.98 -3.66 -5.53
N SER A 24 3.71 -3.02 -6.45
CA SER A 24 4.80 -3.65 -7.20
C SER A 24 5.89 -4.24 -6.28
N PRO A 25 6.36 -3.53 -5.22
CA PRO A 25 7.38 -4.08 -4.34
C PRO A 25 6.96 -5.37 -3.66
N GLN A 26 5.71 -5.49 -3.20
CA GLN A 26 5.26 -6.68 -2.49
C GLN A 26 4.99 -7.86 -3.44
N ILE A 27 4.44 -7.58 -4.62
CA ILE A 27 4.28 -8.59 -5.68
C ILE A 27 5.64 -9.15 -6.08
N TYR A 28 6.64 -8.28 -6.23
CA TYR A 28 8.01 -8.66 -6.51
C TYR A 28 8.65 -9.43 -5.35
N GLU A 29 8.48 -8.98 -4.10
CA GLU A 29 9.02 -9.65 -2.92
C GLU A 29 8.49 -11.08 -2.79
N ASN A 30 7.17 -11.27 -2.94
CA ASN A 30 6.56 -12.59 -2.94
C ASN A 30 7.15 -13.50 -4.04
N TYR A 31 7.37 -12.94 -5.24
CA TYR A 31 7.96 -13.67 -6.35
C TYR A 31 9.44 -14.00 -6.09
N SER A 32 10.25 -13.05 -5.62
CA SER A 32 11.68 -13.24 -5.35
C SER A 32 11.91 -14.24 -4.21
N LEU A 33 11.17 -14.08 -3.10
CA LEU A 33 11.24 -14.98 -1.95
C LEU A 33 10.55 -16.32 -2.19
N GLN A 34 9.74 -16.43 -3.25
CA GLN A 34 8.85 -17.57 -3.51
C GLN A 34 8.00 -17.92 -2.27
N SER A 35 7.57 -16.89 -1.53
CA SER A 35 6.89 -17.00 -0.24
C SER A 35 5.78 -15.98 -0.12
N GLY A 36 4.64 -16.40 0.45
CA GLY A 36 3.50 -15.54 0.78
C GLY A 36 3.34 -15.31 2.29
N GLU A 37 4.42 -15.40 3.06
CA GLU A 37 4.36 -15.29 4.51
C GLU A 37 4.45 -13.87 5.06
N GLY A 38 4.92 -12.89 4.28
CA GLY A 38 5.00 -11.50 4.74
C GLY A 38 3.64 -10.86 5.04
N LEU A 39 2.71 -10.97 4.09
CA LEU A 39 1.38 -10.39 4.23
C LEU A 39 0.41 -11.31 4.95
N SER A 40 -0.45 -10.72 5.78
CA SER A 40 -1.60 -11.39 6.36
C SER A 40 -2.66 -11.65 5.29
N LEU A 41 -3.11 -12.90 5.16
CA LEU A 41 -4.21 -13.24 4.26
C LEU A 41 -5.45 -12.38 4.55
N LEU A 42 -5.78 -12.20 5.83
CA LEU A 42 -6.94 -11.41 6.23
C LEU A 42 -6.78 -9.92 5.89
N PHE A 43 -5.55 -9.38 5.95
CA PHE A 43 -5.27 -8.02 5.49
C PHE A 43 -5.64 -7.88 4.01
N VAL A 44 -5.14 -8.77 3.14
CA VAL A 44 -5.39 -8.69 1.69
C VAL A 44 -6.86 -8.95 1.34
N PHE A 45 -7.53 -9.88 2.02
CA PHE A 45 -8.97 -10.12 1.79
C PHE A 45 -9.84 -8.91 2.14
N VAL A 46 -9.58 -8.28 3.28
CA VAL A 46 -10.34 -7.09 3.70
C VAL A 46 -9.98 -5.89 2.82
N TRP A 47 -8.73 -5.80 2.36
CA TRP A 47 -8.31 -4.79 1.38
C TRP A 47 -9.09 -4.94 0.07
N LEU A 48 -9.14 -6.14 -0.49
CA LEU A 48 -9.90 -6.43 -1.71
C LEU A 48 -11.38 -6.08 -1.55
N ALA A 49 -11.99 -6.39 -0.41
CA ALA A 49 -13.37 -6.00 -0.14
C ALA A 49 -13.55 -4.47 -0.17
N GLY A 50 -12.60 -3.71 0.41
CA GLY A 50 -12.58 -2.25 0.34
C GLY A 50 -12.41 -1.72 -1.08
N ASP A 51 -11.52 -2.32 -1.87
CA ASP A 51 -11.27 -1.96 -3.27
C ASP A 51 -12.49 -2.21 -4.15
N LEU A 52 -13.19 -3.33 -3.95
CA LEU A 52 -14.45 -3.62 -4.64
C LEU A 52 -15.55 -2.62 -4.24
N CYS A 53 -15.66 -2.24 -2.97
CA CYS A 53 -16.57 -1.17 -2.54
C CYS A 53 -16.25 0.16 -3.22
N ASN A 54 -14.96 0.51 -3.33
CA ASN A 54 -14.53 1.73 -4.00
C ASN A 54 -14.78 1.70 -5.51
N LEU A 55 -14.54 0.57 -6.18
CA LEU A 55 -14.86 0.39 -7.58
C LEU A 55 -16.36 0.53 -7.84
N LEU A 56 -17.19 -0.13 -7.04
CA LEU A 56 -18.65 -0.01 -7.14
C LEU A 56 -19.10 1.43 -6.89
N GLY A 57 -18.55 2.10 -5.87
CA GLY A 57 -18.83 3.50 -5.57
C GLY A 57 -18.47 4.42 -6.73
N ALA A 58 -17.30 4.22 -7.35
CA ALA A 58 -16.84 5.00 -8.49
C ALA A 58 -17.73 4.84 -9.73
N VAL A 59 -18.14 3.60 -10.03
CA VAL A 59 -19.05 3.32 -11.15
C VAL A 59 -20.44 3.91 -10.89
N LEU A 60 -20.99 3.74 -9.68
CA LEU A 60 -22.32 4.25 -9.33
C LEU A 60 -22.38 5.78 -9.29
N ALA A 61 -21.29 6.43 -8.88
CA ALA A 61 -21.17 7.88 -8.88
C ALA A 61 -20.89 8.46 -10.27
N GLY A 62 -20.66 7.62 -11.30
CA GLY A 62 -20.31 8.08 -12.64
C GLY A 62 -19.00 8.87 -12.68
N LEU A 63 -18.02 8.48 -11.84
CA LEU A 63 -16.73 9.18 -11.79
C LEU A 63 -15.96 9.02 -13.11
N LEU A 64 -14.95 9.88 -13.29
CA LEU A 64 -14.10 9.88 -14.48
C LEU A 64 -13.55 8.46 -14.77
N PRO A 65 -13.44 8.05 -16.05
CA PRO A 65 -12.93 6.73 -16.41
C PRO A 65 -11.57 6.39 -15.80
N THR A 66 -10.71 7.39 -15.60
CA THR A 66 -9.40 7.26 -14.94
C THR A 66 -9.51 6.70 -13.52
N VAL A 67 -10.49 7.18 -12.74
CA VAL A 67 -10.74 6.73 -11.36
C VAL A 67 -11.25 5.29 -11.33
N ILE A 68 -12.14 4.94 -12.27
CA ILE A 68 -12.66 3.58 -12.41
C ILE A 68 -11.54 2.62 -12.82
N ILE A 69 -10.68 3.01 -13.77
CA ILE A 69 -9.51 2.22 -14.20
C ILE A 69 -8.54 2.00 -13.03
N LEU A 70 -8.28 3.03 -12.21
CA LEU A 70 -7.44 2.90 -11.01
C LEU A 70 -8.05 1.92 -9.99
N ALA A 71 -9.35 2.00 -9.72
CA ALA A 71 -10.02 1.08 -8.80
C ALA A 71 -10.02 -0.37 -9.31
N LEU A 72 -10.18 -0.57 -10.62
CA LEU A 72 -9.99 -1.88 -11.27
C LEU A 72 -8.55 -2.38 -11.12
N TYR A 73 -7.57 -1.51 -11.31
CA TYR A 73 -6.16 -1.83 -11.17
C TYR A 73 -5.81 -2.30 -9.74
N TYR A 74 -6.30 -1.62 -8.70
CA TYR A 74 -6.06 -2.04 -7.31
C TYR A 74 -6.70 -3.40 -7.00
N SER A 75 -7.96 -3.57 -7.42
CA SER A 75 -8.66 -4.86 -7.28
C SER A 75 -7.90 -6.01 -7.96
N LEU A 76 -7.31 -5.77 -9.13
CA LEU A 76 -6.48 -6.75 -9.83
C LEU A 76 -5.19 -7.06 -9.07
N CYS A 77 -4.51 -6.03 -8.52
CA CYS A 77 -3.30 -6.23 -7.73
C CYS A 77 -3.56 -7.06 -6.47
N ASP A 78 -4.69 -6.83 -5.79
CA ASP A 78 -5.11 -7.61 -4.63
C ASP A 78 -5.37 -9.08 -5.00
N VAL A 79 -6.04 -9.34 -6.12
CA VAL A 79 -6.23 -10.70 -6.63
C VAL A 79 -4.88 -11.37 -6.96
N ILE A 80 -3.96 -10.65 -7.60
CA ILE A 80 -2.60 -11.16 -7.89
C ILE A 80 -1.88 -11.52 -6.59
N LEU A 81 -1.92 -10.66 -5.57
CA LEU A 81 -1.32 -10.91 -4.27
C LEU A 81 -1.93 -12.12 -3.58
N LEU A 82 -3.27 -12.24 -3.58
CA LEU A 82 -3.95 -13.43 -3.04
C LEU A 82 -3.50 -14.69 -3.77
N CYS A 83 -3.49 -14.68 -5.11
CA CYS A 83 -3.03 -15.81 -5.90
C CYS A 83 -1.59 -16.22 -5.56
N GLN A 84 -0.66 -15.25 -5.46
CA GLN A 84 0.71 -15.52 -5.05
C GLN A 84 0.76 -16.14 -3.64
N ILE A 85 0.04 -15.57 -2.68
CA ILE A 85 0.05 -16.06 -1.30
C ILE A 85 -0.47 -17.49 -1.23
N TYR A 86 -1.61 -17.78 -1.87
CA TYR A 86 -2.17 -19.13 -1.92
C TYR A 86 -1.22 -20.11 -2.62
N TYR A 87 -0.70 -19.73 -3.79
CA TYR A 87 0.18 -20.59 -4.58
C TYR A 87 1.46 -20.96 -3.83
N TYR A 88 2.16 -19.98 -3.24
CA TYR A 88 3.42 -20.23 -2.54
C TYR A 88 3.23 -21.00 -1.23
N ARG A 89 2.14 -20.74 -0.48
CA ARG A 89 1.80 -21.52 0.71
C ARG A 89 1.48 -22.98 0.38
N TRP A 90 0.71 -23.20 -0.69
CA TRP A 90 0.40 -24.54 -1.16
C TRP A 90 1.64 -25.29 -1.65
N LYS A 91 2.50 -24.63 -2.45
CA LYS A 91 3.77 -25.20 -2.94
C LYS A 91 4.65 -25.63 -1.77
N ARG A 92 4.80 -24.78 -0.73
CA ARG A 92 5.55 -25.11 0.49
C ARG A 92 4.96 -26.31 1.24
N GLY A 93 3.64 -26.35 1.41
CA GLY A 93 2.96 -27.47 2.06
C GLY A 93 3.19 -28.79 1.33
N ARG A 94 3.18 -28.79 -0.01
CA ARG A 94 3.49 -29.98 -0.82
C ARG A 94 4.95 -30.42 -0.69
N SER A 95 5.89 -29.47 -0.70
CA SER A 95 7.30 -29.78 -0.51
C SER A 95 7.58 -30.37 0.88
N ALA A 96 6.93 -29.87 1.92
CA ALA A 96 7.06 -30.41 3.28
C ALA A 96 6.55 -31.85 3.37
N LEU A 97 5.35 -32.12 2.84
CA LEU A 97 4.77 -33.48 2.80
C LEU A 97 5.61 -34.48 1.98
N ALA A 98 6.27 -34.02 0.91
CA ALA A 98 7.17 -34.86 0.13
C ALA A 98 8.46 -35.19 0.90
N CYS A 99 9.00 -34.22 1.66
CA CYS A 99 10.18 -34.41 2.50
C CYS A 99 9.90 -35.37 3.66
N ASP A 100 8.76 -35.23 4.34
CA ASP A 100 8.32 -36.13 5.42
C ASP A 100 8.14 -37.58 4.92
N ALA A 101 7.82 -37.78 3.64
CA ALA A 101 7.70 -39.10 3.04
C ALA A 101 9.07 -39.72 2.68
N GLU A 102 10.14 -38.92 2.58
CA GLU A 102 11.50 -39.34 2.23
C GLU A 102 12.47 -39.38 3.43
N GLU A 103 12.17 -38.76 4.58
CA GLU A 103 13.09 -38.66 5.72
C GLU A 103 13.14 -39.95 6.60
N GLN A 104 14.17 -40.77 6.38
CA GLN A 104 14.73 -41.71 7.38
C GLN A 104 16.13 -41.33 7.87
N THR A 105 16.61 -40.11 7.61
CA THR A 105 17.89 -39.60 8.17
C THR A 105 17.78 -38.11 8.47
N PRO A 106 18.26 -37.63 9.64
CA PRO A 106 18.15 -36.24 10.02
C PRO A 106 19.17 -35.42 9.24
N LEU A 107 18.72 -34.35 8.56
CA LEU A 107 19.60 -33.44 7.85
C LEU A 107 19.63 -32.08 8.54
N LEU A 108 20.78 -31.76 9.15
CA LEU A 108 21.18 -30.39 9.46
C LEU A 108 21.18 -29.58 8.16
N SER A 109 20.08 -28.90 7.87
CA SER A 109 20.08 -27.76 6.97
C SER A 109 20.31 -26.51 7.81
N GLU A 110 21.54 -26.37 8.30
CA GLU A 110 22.07 -25.06 8.67
C GLU A 110 22.31 -24.30 7.36
N ASN A 111 21.21 -23.83 6.76
CA ASN A 111 21.25 -22.94 5.62
C ASN A 111 21.64 -21.56 6.16
N ASN A 112 22.92 -21.41 6.53
CA ASN A 112 23.59 -20.13 6.70
C ASN A 112 23.63 -19.43 5.33
N ARG A 113 22.46 -19.03 4.83
CA ARG A 113 22.42 -17.83 4.01
C ARG A 113 22.63 -16.72 5.01
N PRO A 114 23.76 -15.99 5.00
CA PRO A 114 23.85 -14.78 5.79
C PRO A 114 22.60 -13.98 5.43
N ALA A 115 21.79 -13.63 6.42
CA ALA A 115 20.73 -12.65 6.23
C ALA A 115 21.45 -11.45 5.60
N GLN A 116 21.26 -11.25 4.30
CA GLN A 116 22.02 -10.27 3.54
C GLN A 116 21.40 -8.93 3.90
N HIS A 117 21.74 -8.44 5.09
CA HIS A 117 21.22 -7.22 5.66
C HIS A 117 21.72 -6.09 4.79
N GLU A 118 20.82 -5.52 3.97
CA GLU A 118 21.17 -4.29 3.26
C GLU A 118 21.61 -3.25 4.29
N PRO A 119 22.76 -2.58 4.11
CA PRO A 119 23.15 -1.53 5.03
C PRO A 119 22.07 -0.44 5.05
N ALA A 120 21.78 0.14 6.22
CA ALA A 120 20.72 1.13 6.38
C ALA A 120 20.86 2.31 5.39
N LYS A 121 22.10 2.68 5.03
CA LYS A 121 22.40 3.70 4.02
C LYS A 121 21.83 3.33 2.64
N LEU A 122 21.97 2.08 2.22
CA LEU A 122 21.47 1.62 0.92
C LEU A 122 19.94 1.60 0.90
N LEU A 123 19.32 1.21 2.01
CA LEU A 123 17.88 1.29 2.20
C LEU A 123 17.36 2.73 2.05
N VAL A 124 18.01 3.70 2.71
CA VAL A 124 17.65 5.12 2.61
C VAL A 124 17.81 5.62 1.18
N ILE A 125 18.95 5.34 0.53
CA ILE A 125 19.20 5.72 -0.87
C ILE A 125 18.11 5.15 -1.79
N ARG A 126 17.73 3.88 -1.59
CA ARG A 126 16.69 3.22 -2.38
C ARG A 126 15.33 3.90 -2.22
N TYR A 127 14.88 4.18 -1.00
CA TYR A 127 13.59 4.86 -0.78
C TYR A 127 13.61 6.31 -1.24
N THR A 128 14.70 7.05 -1.01
CA THR A 128 14.83 8.43 -1.47
C THR A 128 14.87 8.51 -2.99
N SER A 129 15.62 7.66 -3.67
CA SER A 129 15.66 7.63 -5.13
C SER A 129 14.31 7.25 -5.73
N ALA A 130 13.62 6.26 -5.17
CA ALA A 130 12.28 5.89 -5.61
C ALA A 130 11.25 7.01 -5.38
N LEU A 131 11.35 7.73 -4.26
CA LEU A 131 10.51 8.89 -3.98
C LEU A 131 10.72 10.02 -4.99
N LEU A 132 11.99 10.35 -5.27
CA LEU A 132 12.34 11.36 -6.27
C LEU A 132 11.84 10.97 -7.67
N PHE A 133 11.93 9.69 -8.02
CA PHE A 133 11.39 9.16 -9.27
C PHE A 133 9.87 9.35 -9.35
N VAL A 134 9.12 8.97 -8.31
CA VAL A 134 7.66 9.15 -8.26
C VAL A 134 7.27 10.62 -8.39
N ILE A 135 7.96 11.51 -7.66
CA ILE A 135 7.71 12.95 -7.74
C ILE A 135 8.00 13.45 -9.16
N ALA A 136 9.11 13.06 -9.76
CA ALA A 136 9.47 13.47 -11.13
C ALA A 136 8.43 12.98 -12.15
N VAL A 137 7.97 11.73 -12.04
CA VAL A 137 6.91 11.17 -12.90
C VAL A 137 5.60 11.93 -12.70
N GLY A 138 5.18 12.18 -11.45
CA GLY A 138 3.95 12.92 -11.15
C GLY A 138 3.99 14.37 -11.67
N VAL A 139 5.10 15.08 -11.49
CA VAL A 139 5.27 16.44 -12.01
C VAL A 139 5.34 16.44 -13.54
N SER A 140 5.99 15.46 -14.15
CA SER A 140 6.03 15.33 -15.62
C SER A 140 4.64 15.03 -16.20
N ALA A 141 3.88 14.14 -15.56
CA ALA A 141 2.50 13.83 -15.94
C ALA A 141 1.60 15.06 -15.83
N TRP A 142 1.69 15.80 -14.72
CA TRP A 142 1.01 17.08 -14.55
C TRP A 142 1.37 18.08 -15.65
N TRP A 143 2.67 18.22 -15.95
CA TRP A 143 3.17 19.15 -16.96
C TRP A 143 2.66 18.80 -18.36
N LEU A 144 2.64 17.52 -18.72
CA LEU A 144 2.08 17.03 -19.98
C LEU A 144 0.56 17.16 -20.03
N SER A 145 -0.12 17.12 -18.88
CA SER A 145 -1.56 17.32 -18.78
C SER A 145 -2.00 18.78 -18.75
N ASN A 146 -1.10 19.76 -18.81
CA ASN A 146 -1.45 21.18 -18.67
C ASN A 146 -2.39 21.72 -19.77
N ASP A 147 -2.60 21.01 -20.88
CA ASP A 147 -3.62 21.32 -21.90
C ASP A 147 -5.00 20.67 -21.64
N VAL A 148 -5.10 19.75 -20.67
CA VAL A 148 -6.33 19.06 -20.27
C VAL A 148 -6.56 19.34 -18.80
N GLN A 149 -7.24 20.45 -18.53
CA GLN A 149 -7.59 20.94 -17.19
C GLN A 149 -8.69 20.07 -16.53
N GLU A 150 -8.50 18.75 -16.51
CA GLU A 150 -9.34 17.84 -15.73
C GLU A 150 -8.67 17.61 -14.37
N THR A 151 -9.33 18.10 -13.31
CA THR A 151 -8.91 17.90 -11.93
C THR A 151 -8.78 16.40 -11.66
N SER A 152 -7.56 15.90 -11.46
CA SER A 152 -7.27 14.49 -11.22
C SER A 152 -7.69 14.00 -9.81
N VAL A 153 -8.18 14.91 -8.98
CA VAL A 153 -8.88 14.58 -7.74
C VAL A 153 -10.32 14.25 -8.13
N PRO A 154 -10.87 13.07 -7.77
CA PRO A 154 -12.26 12.74 -8.08
C PRO A 154 -13.20 13.81 -7.51
N GLU A 155 -13.62 14.76 -8.35
CA GLU A 155 -14.64 15.74 -7.98
C GLU A 155 -15.98 15.02 -8.04
N ILE A 156 -16.50 14.65 -6.88
CA ILE A 156 -17.87 14.14 -6.78
C ILE A 156 -18.79 15.36 -6.84
N PRO A 157 -19.74 15.43 -7.79
CA PRO A 157 -20.60 16.60 -7.97
C PRO A 157 -21.29 16.98 -6.65
N GLU A 158 -20.97 18.17 -6.14
CA GLU A 158 -21.30 18.63 -4.78
C GLU A 158 -22.81 18.59 -4.44
N ASN A 159 -23.67 18.66 -5.46
CA ASN A 159 -25.13 18.73 -5.29
C ASN A 159 -25.91 17.45 -5.62
N GLU A 160 -25.26 16.37 -6.08
CA GLU A 160 -25.98 15.13 -6.48
C GLU A 160 -25.31 13.84 -5.98
N THR A 161 -24.44 13.88 -4.96
CA THR A 161 -23.84 12.63 -4.44
C THR A 161 -24.93 11.75 -3.84
N PRO A 162 -25.26 10.59 -4.42
CA PRO A 162 -26.29 9.74 -3.85
C PRO A 162 -25.77 9.18 -2.52
N TRP A 163 -26.66 9.06 -1.53
CA TRP A 163 -26.31 8.56 -0.19
C TRP A 163 -25.61 7.18 -0.23
N SER A 164 -25.86 6.38 -1.27
CA SER A 164 -25.18 5.12 -1.53
C SER A 164 -23.67 5.28 -1.69
N VAL A 165 -23.21 6.34 -2.36
CA VAL A 165 -21.79 6.62 -2.59
C VAL A 165 -21.11 7.02 -1.28
N GLN A 166 -21.80 7.81 -0.43
CA GLN A 166 -21.26 8.14 0.89
C GLN A 166 -21.14 6.91 1.79
N ILE A 167 -22.16 6.04 1.81
CA ILE A 167 -22.09 4.78 2.57
C ILE A 167 -20.96 3.90 2.05
N LEU A 168 -20.80 3.77 0.73
CA LEU A 168 -19.72 2.98 0.15
C LEU A 168 -18.34 3.56 0.52
N GLY A 169 -18.19 4.89 0.49
CA GLY A 169 -16.94 5.56 0.89
C GLY A 169 -16.60 5.40 2.38
N TRP A 170 -17.59 5.50 3.28
CA TRP A 170 -17.38 5.21 4.70
C TRP A 170 -17.13 3.72 4.95
N THR A 171 -17.80 2.84 4.19
CA THR A 171 -17.57 1.39 4.26
C THR A 171 -16.15 1.03 3.86
N SER A 172 -15.67 1.55 2.72
CA SER A 172 -14.30 1.30 2.26
C SER A 172 -13.27 1.87 3.24
N ALA A 173 -13.51 3.06 3.79
CA ALA A 173 -12.67 3.61 4.86
C ALA A 173 -12.58 2.66 6.06
N VAL A 174 -13.71 2.16 6.57
CA VAL A 174 -13.71 1.21 7.70
C VAL A 174 -12.99 -0.09 7.35
N LEU A 175 -13.19 -0.64 6.15
CA LEU A 175 -12.52 -1.85 5.70
C LEU A 175 -11.01 -1.66 5.61
N TYR A 176 -10.55 -0.56 5.00
CA TYR A 176 -9.14 -0.23 4.92
C TYR A 176 -8.49 -0.11 6.29
N LEU A 177 -9.15 0.52 7.24
CA LEU A 177 -8.65 0.64 8.61
C LEU A 177 -8.63 -0.73 9.31
N GLY A 178 -9.73 -1.48 9.16
CA GLY A 178 -9.87 -2.82 9.69
C GLY A 178 -8.83 -3.80 9.16
N ALA A 179 -8.41 -3.67 7.90
CA ALA A 179 -7.41 -4.53 7.27
C ALA A 179 -6.05 -4.45 7.98
N ARG A 180 -5.63 -3.27 8.45
CA ARG A 180 -4.33 -3.06 9.10
C ARG A 180 -4.20 -3.82 10.42
N ILE A 181 -5.30 -4.02 11.15
CA ILE A 181 -5.29 -4.70 12.45
C ILE A 181 -4.72 -6.14 12.33
N PRO A 182 -5.24 -7.00 11.44
CA PRO A 182 -4.65 -8.31 11.14
C PRO A 182 -3.15 -8.27 10.80
N GLN A 183 -2.70 -7.28 10.03
CA GLN A 183 -1.28 -7.18 9.67
C GLN A 183 -0.44 -6.81 10.88
N ILE A 184 -0.87 -5.83 11.68
CA ILE A 184 -0.21 -5.42 12.91
C ILE A 184 -0.06 -6.60 13.88
N LEU A 185 -1.14 -7.37 14.07
CA LEU A 185 -1.13 -8.57 14.92
C LEU A 185 -0.20 -9.65 14.37
N LYS A 186 -0.15 -9.82 13.04
CA LYS A 186 0.78 -10.75 12.40
C LYS A 186 2.23 -10.30 12.58
N ASN A 187 2.52 -9.01 12.46
CA ASN A 187 3.85 -8.44 12.65
C ASN A 187 4.39 -8.69 14.06
N PHE A 188 3.54 -8.57 15.09
CA PHE A 188 3.93 -8.90 16.47
C PHE A 188 4.38 -10.36 16.65
N LYS A 189 3.81 -11.29 15.86
CA LYS A 189 4.15 -12.73 15.93
C LYS A 189 5.34 -13.10 15.04
N THR A 190 5.43 -12.50 13.86
CA THR A 190 6.36 -12.88 12.79
C THR A 190 7.58 -11.95 12.67
N ARG A 191 7.66 -10.92 13.52
CA ARG A 191 8.73 -9.89 13.47
C ARG A 191 8.89 -9.25 12.08
N CYS A 192 7.81 -9.21 11.30
CA CYS A 192 7.75 -8.68 9.93
C CYS A 192 8.55 -9.49 8.88
N GLU A 193 8.81 -10.77 9.10
CA GLU A 193 9.51 -11.63 8.14
C GLU A 193 8.76 -11.73 6.80
N GLY A 194 9.45 -11.46 5.69
CA GLY A 194 8.89 -11.50 4.33
C GLY A 194 7.97 -10.33 3.95
N LEU A 195 7.76 -9.36 4.84
CA LEU A 195 6.98 -8.16 4.58
C LEU A 195 7.82 -7.15 3.78
N SER A 196 7.27 -6.60 2.69
CA SER A 196 7.90 -5.49 1.98
C SER A 196 7.53 -4.17 2.65
N PRO A 197 8.45 -3.48 3.37
CA PRO A 197 8.17 -2.15 3.94
C PRO A 197 7.85 -1.09 2.87
N ALA A 198 8.26 -1.33 1.62
CA ALA A 198 8.00 -0.41 0.51
C ALA A 198 6.50 -0.22 0.23
N LEU A 199 5.69 -1.27 0.40
CA LEU A 199 4.23 -1.21 0.24
C LEU A 199 3.62 -0.12 1.15
N PHE A 200 3.97 -0.15 2.44
CA PHE A 200 3.47 0.80 3.44
C PHE A 200 4.08 2.18 3.26
N PHE A 201 5.36 2.26 2.87
CA PHE A 201 6.01 3.54 2.58
C PHE A 201 5.32 4.30 1.44
N PHE A 202 5.05 3.63 0.31
CA PHE A 202 4.33 4.24 -0.79
C PHE A 202 2.85 4.50 -0.46
N ALA A 203 2.20 3.63 0.32
CA ALA A 203 0.84 3.89 0.79
C ALA A 203 0.77 5.18 1.64
N ILE A 204 1.73 5.39 2.55
CA ILE A 204 1.82 6.63 3.34
C ILE A 204 2.03 7.84 2.42
N PHE A 205 3.00 7.78 1.51
CA PHE A 205 3.31 8.90 0.63
C PHE A 205 2.14 9.26 -0.30
N GLY A 206 1.49 8.25 -0.88
CA GLY A 206 0.32 8.41 -1.72
C GLY A 206 -0.87 9.03 -0.97
N ASN A 207 -1.14 8.56 0.25
CA ASN A 207 -2.22 9.10 1.10
C ASN A 207 -1.93 10.52 1.59
N VAL A 208 -0.69 10.83 1.99
CA VAL A 208 -0.29 12.19 2.42
C VAL A 208 -0.45 13.17 1.26
N THR A 209 0.08 12.83 0.08
CA THR A 209 -0.04 13.70 -1.11
C THR A 209 -1.49 13.87 -1.55
N TYR A 210 -2.30 12.81 -1.47
CA TYR A 210 -3.74 12.87 -1.72
C TYR A 210 -4.47 13.81 -0.75
N SER A 211 -4.27 13.63 0.57
CA SER A 211 -4.90 14.49 1.57
C SER A 211 -4.48 15.94 1.44
N LEU A 212 -3.20 16.20 1.14
CA LEU A 212 -2.72 17.55 0.86
C LEU A 212 -3.35 18.14 -0.40
N SER A 213 -3.61 17.33 -1.43
CA SER A 213 -4.27 17.80 -2.65
C SER A 213 -5.69 18.31 -2.40
N ILE A 214 -6.45 17.61 -1.54
CA ILE A 214 -7.81 18.03 -1.14
C ILE A 214 -7.72 19.34 -0.36
N CYS A 215 -6.87 19.41 0.66
CA CYS A 215 -6.71 20.63 1.47
C CYS A 215 -6.21 21.83 0.65
N ALA A 216 -5.38 21.61 -0.37
CA ALA A 216 -4.89 22.66 -1.25
C ALA A 216 -5.96 23.18 -2.23
N LYS A 217 -6.98 22.36 -2.56
CA LYS A 217 -8.08 22.74 -3.46
C LYS A 217 -9.03 23.74 -2.80
N SER A 218 -9.55 23.40 -1.63
CA SER A 218 -10.40 24.29 -0.84
C SER A 218 -10.44 23.85 0.63
N THR A 219 -10.61 24.81 1.54
CA THR A 219 -10.87 24.57 2.98
C THR A 219 -12.32 24.94 3.34
N ASP A 220 -13.19 25.11 2.34
CA ASP A 220 -14.60 25.41 2.57
C ASP A 220 -15.30 24.26 3.30
N ARG A 221 -16.17 24.61 4.25
CA ARG A 221 -16.80 23.63 5.14
C ARG A 221 -17.57 22.55 4.38
N GLN A 222 -18.29 22.92 3.33
CA GLN A 222 -19.08 21.98 2.54
C GLN A 222 -18.19 21.01 1.75
N TYR A 223 -17.17 21.55 1.07
CA TYR A 223 -16.16 20.75 0.37
C TYR A 223 -15.45 19.75 1.30
N MET A 224 -15.08 20.18 2.52
CA MET A 224 -14.42 19.33 3.50
C MET A 224 -15.34 18.22 4.03
N ILE A 225 -16.63 18.50 4.21
CA ILE A 225 -17.62 17.50 4.63
C ILE A 225 -17.83 16.48 3.51
N THR A 226 -17.95 16.93 2.26
CA THR A 226 -18.05 16.05 1.10
C THR A 226 -16.84 15.14 1.03
N ASN A 227 -15.62 15.64 1.28
CA ASN A 227 -14.40 14.83 1.25
C ASN A 227 -14.05 14.11 2.58
N ALA A 228 -14.92 14.17 3.60
CA ALA A 228 -14.57 13.75 4.95
C ALA A 228 -14.25 12.25 5.07
N SER A 229 -14.98 11.38 4.37
CA SER A 229 -14.73 9.93 4.39
C SER A 229 -13.36 9.59 3.81
N TRP A 230 -12.99 10.23 2.70
CA TRP A 230 -11.68 10.09 2.05
C TRP A 230 -10.55 10.61 2.94
N LEU A 231 -10.73 11.77 3.56
CA LEU A 231 -9.74 12.33 4.49
C LEU A 231 -9.58 11.46 5.74
N ALA A 232 -10.68 10.99 6.33
CA ALA A 232 -10.66 10.12 7.49
C ALA A 232 -9.98 8.77 7.17
N GLY A 233 -10.34 8.16 6.04
CA GLY A 233 -9.74 6.93 5.55
C GLY A 233 -8.24 7.09 5.31
N SER A 234 -7.83 8.14 4.61
CA SER A 234 -6.42 8.44 4.33
C SER A 234 -5.61 8.72 5.60
N ALA A 235 -6.05 9.64 6.46
CA ALA A 235 -5.30 10.07 7.63
C ALA A 235 -5.08 8.94 8.64
N LEU A 236 -6.12 8.16 8.93
CA LEU A 236 -6.00 7.05 9.88
C LEU A 236 -5.25 5.86 9.26
N THR A 237 -5.35 5.66 7.94
CA THR A 237 -4.50 4.71 7.22
C THR A 237 -3.03 5.08 7.34
N VAL A 238 -2.66 6.35 7.12
CA VAL A 238 -1.29 6.84 7.30
C VAL A 238 -0.78 6.55 8.71
N PHE A 239 -1.60 6.81 9.73
CA PHE A 239 -1.24 6.51 11.12
C PHE A 239 -0.92 5.02 11.34
N LEU A 240 -1.80 4.12 10.86
CA LEU A 240 -1.61 2.67 11.02
C LEU A 240 -0.44 2.14 10.18
N ASP A 241 -0.24 2.66 8.97
CA ASP A 241 0.87 2.26 8.11
C ASP A 241 2.22 2.75 8.67
N VAL A 242 2.26 3.94 9.30
CA VAL A 242 3.43 4.42 10.06
C VAL A 242 3.72 3.47 11.22
N PHE A 243 2.68 3.02 11.94
CA PHE A 243 2.85 2.05 13.02
C PHE A 243 3.46 0.72 12.50
N VAL A 244 2.99 0.21 11.37
CA VAL A 244 3.55 -0.98 10.72
C VAL A 244 5.02 -0.77 10.31
N LEU A 245 5.37 0.39 9.74
CA LEU A 245 6.76 0.71 9.42
C LEU A 245 7.64 0.77 10.68
N CYS A 246 7.14 1.38 11.76
CA CYS A 246 7.84 1.41 13.04
C CYS A 246 8.09 0.00 13.58
N GLN A 247 7.11 -0.92 13.48
CA GLN A 247 7.32 -2.33 13.84
C GLN A 247 8.45 -2.95 13.00
N PHE A 248 8.44 -2.73 11.69
CA PHE A 248 9.47 -3.28 10.79
C PHE A 248 10.87 -2.80 11.18
N PHE A 249 11.07 -1.49 11.35
CA PHE A 249 12.38 -0.94 11.72
C PHE A 249 12.81 -1.35 13.13
N TYR A 250 11.88 -1.43 14.06
CA TYR A 250 12.14 -1.87 15.43
C TYR A 250 12.66 -3.31 15.46
N TYR A 251 11.94 -4.26 14.85
CA TYR A 251 12.34 -5.67 14.85
C TYR A 251 13.65 -5.88 14.12
N ARG A 252 13.84 -5.24 12.96
CA ARG A 252 15.11 -5.27 12.23
C ARG A 252 16.28 -4.77 13.10
N SER A 253 16.09 -3.69 13.85
CA SER A 253 17.16 -3.15 14.72
C SER A 253 17.49 -4.09 15.88
N GLN A 254 16.52 -4.84 16.39
CA GLN A 254 16.76 -5.83 17.43
C GLN A 254 17.54 -7.03 16.88
N ASP A 255 17.12 -7.54 15.72
CA ASP A 255 17.75 -8.71 15.10
C ASP A 255 19.24 -8.43 14.81
N LEU A 256 19.53 -7.23 14.27
CA LEU A 256 20.92 -6.76 14.07
C LEU A 256 21.74 -6.70 15.37
N ARG A 257 21.16 -6.23 16.48
CA ARG A 257 21.86 -6.16 17.77
C ARG A 257 22.16 -7.54 18.35
N VAL A 258 21.24 -8.49 18.17
CA VAL A 258 21.42 -9.87 18.63
C VAL A 258 22.54 -10.53 17.84
N GLU A 259 22.57 -10.34 16.52
CA GLU A 259 23.66 -10.82 15.64
C GLU A 259 25.02 -10.21 16.04
N GLU A 260 25.11 -8.89 16.20
CA GLU A 260 26.34 -8.20 16.65
C GLU A 260 26.85 -8.73 18.00
N SER A 261 25.94 -9.07 18.93
CA SER A 261 26.30 -9.65 20.23
C SER A 261 26.69 -11.12 20.19
N ALA A 262 26.28 -11.86 19.15
CA ALA A 262 26.65 -13.25 18.94
C ALA A 262 28.03 -13.40 18.28
N GLU A 263 28.47 -12.37 17.55
CA GLU A 263 29.77 -12.32 16.88
C GLU A 263 30.90 -11.76 17.77
N SER A 264 30.57 -11.14 18.92
CA SER A 264 31.52 -10.53 19.88
C SER A 264 31.92 -11.46 21.02
#